data_AF-A0A1V4UKV7-F1
#
_entry.id   AF-A0A1V4UKV7-F1
#
_cell.length_a   1.000
_cell.length_b   1.000
_cell.length_c   1.000
_cell.angle_alpha   90.00
_cell.angle_beta   90.00
_cell.angle_gamma   90.00
#
_symmetry.space_group_name_H-M   'P 1'
#
loop_
_entity.id
_entity.type
_entity.pdbx_description
1 polymer ?
#
loop_
_entity_poly.entity_id
_entity_poly.type
_entity_poly.pdbx_seq_one_letter_code
_entity_poly.pdbx_strand_id
1 'polypeptide(L)'
;MTGRCGLLWDEKVVFSRFLEGCGLTCEQVTPHLLAAPFFRGRYSALIIPAGFANPSYSRLLPALRASSGRIRKYVSGGGRILVFGAGIDRHDAYDWMPFPVTYRHEKQKGVLECSGSHWCSTLFAEYDPSSIECDGFFPVHAGGVVARIGDRDVLIHALVGDGEVIATTIHEYPSRDFLNEFCQDSRETFL
;
A
#
# COMPACT_ATOMS: atom_id res chain seq x y z
N MET A 1 6.67 19.79 -9.81
CA MET A 1 6.49 19.78 -8.35
C MET A 1 6.84 18.39 -7.86
N THR A 2 7.62 18.25 -6.79
CA THR A 2 7.97 16.95 -6.21
C THR A 2 6.76 16.35 -5.49
N GLY A 3 6.43 15.08 -5.76
CA GLY A 3 5.36 14.36 -5.07
C GLY A 3 5.67 14.18 -3.58
N ARG A 4 4.68 14.42 -2.71
CA ARG A 4 4.80 14.24 -1.25
C ARG A 4 4.01 13.02 -0.81
N CYS A 5 4.69 11.99 -0.33
CA CYS A 5 4.05 10.79 0.17
C CYS A 5 4.10 10.74 1.71
N GLY A 6 3.04 10.19 2.30
CA GLY A 6 2.98 9.85 3.72
C GLY A 6 3.34 8.38 3.92
N LEU A 7 4.48 8.10 4.52
CA LEU A 7 4.88 6.75 4.90
C LEU A 7 4.34 6.44 6.30
N LEU A 8 3.32 5.61 6.38
CA LEU A 8 2.69 5.24 7.64
C LEU A 8 3.51 4.12 8.28
N TRP A 9 4.26 4.46 9.33
CA TRP A 9 5.09 3.49 10.05
C TRP A 9 5.55 4.01 11.43
N ASP A 10 5.88 3.11 12.36
CA ASP A 10 6.31 3.45 13.73
C ASP A 10 7.60 4.27 13.77
N GLU A 11 8.64 3.84 13.06
CA GLU A 11 9.99 4.41 13.11
C GLU A 11 10.57 4.65 11.70
N LYS A 12 11.67 5.40 11.61
CA LYS A 12 12.34 5.61 10.31
C LYS A 12 12.86 4.28 9.79
N VAL A 13 12.42 3.89 8.60
CA VAL A 13 12.82 2.65 7.93
C VAL A 13 13.58 2.93 6.64
N VAL A 14 14.29 1.92 6.14
CA VAL A 14 15.02 2.00 4.85
C VAL A 14 14.11 2.42 3.71
N PHE A 15 12.82 2.07 3.76
CA PHE A 15 11.80 2.49 2.79
C PHE A 15 11.75 4.02 2.63
N SER A 16 11.84 4.82 3.70
CA SER A 16 11.79 6.28 3.56
C SER A 16 12.97 6.82 2.75
N ARG A 17 14.17 6.25 2.97
CA ARG A 17 15.38 6.62 2.20
C ARG A 17 15.27 6.19 0.74
N PHE A 18 14.65 5.04 0.48
CA PHE A 18 14.37 4.58 -0.88
C PHE A 18 13.44 5.55 -1.63
N LEU A 19 12.35 5.98 -1.00
CA LEU A 19 11.41 6.96 -1.56
C LEU A 19 12.10 8.31 -1.85
N GLU A 20 12.91 8.79 -0.90
CA GLU A 20 13.73 10.00 -1.08
C GLU A 20 14.74 9.83 -2.23
N GLY A 21 15.39 8.67 -2.33
CA GLY A 21 16.27 8.32 -3.45
C GLY A 21 15.57 8.20 -4.80
N CYS A 22 14.25 8.00 -4.80
CA CYS A 22 13.39 8.08 -5.99
C CYS A 22 13.02 9.53 -6.37
N GLY A 23 13.40 10.51 -5.54
CA GLY A 23 13.12 11.93 -5.76
C GLY A 23 11.80 12.39 -5.14
N LEU A 24 11.17 11.58 -4.28
CA LEU A 24 9.93 11.95 -3.57
C LEU A 24 10.24 12.68 -2.25
N THR A 25 9.33 13.54 -1.82
CA THR A 25 9.33 14.03 -0.43
C THR A 25 8.58 13.02 0.43
N CYS A 26 9.28 12.31 1.30
CA CYS A 26 8.70 11.32 2.20
C CYS A 26 8.52 11.92 3.59
N GLU A 27 7.28 12.00 4.08
CA GLU A 27 7.01 12.28 5.49
C GLU A 27 6.60 11.02 6.21
N GLN A 28 7.24 10.73 7.34
CA GLN A 28 6.82 9.62 8.19
C GLN A 28 5.61 10.02 9.04
N VAL A 29 4.51 9.27 8.91
CA VAL A 29 3.31 9.42 9.73
C VAL A 29 3.27 8.28 10.74
N THR A 30 3.58 8.58 12.00
CA THR A 30 3.58 7.57 13.06
C THR A 30 2.15 7.17 13.45
N PRO A 31 1.94 6.01 14.09
CA PRO A 31 0.63 5.61 14.60
C PRO A 31 -0.01 6.68 15.52
N HIS A 32 0.80 7.40 16.30
CA HIS A 32 0.36 8.49 17.16
C HIS A 32 -0.15 9.69 16.36
N LEU A 33 0.55 10.09 15.29
CA LEU A 33 0.12 11.16 14.40
C LEU A 33 -1.14 10.75 13.62
N LEU A 34 -1.16 9.53 13.11
CA LEU A 34 -2.31 8.97 12.40
C LEU A 34 -3.58 8.98 13.26
N ALA A 35 -3.47 8.57 14.53
CA ALA A 35 -4.59 8.56 15.46
C ALA A 35 -4.94 9.95 16.04
N ALA A 36 -4.10 10.98 15.83
CA ALA A 36 -4.35 12.30 16.38
C ALA A 36 -5.51 13.01 15.65
N PRO A 37 -6.58 13.46 16.34
CA PRO A 37 -7.78 14.02 15.69
C PRO A 37 -7.56 15.27 14.85
N PHE A 38 -6.50 16.04 15.16
CA PHE A 38 -6.20 17.32 14.51
C PHE A 38 -4.99 17.25 13.57
N PHE A 39 -4.38 16.07 13.42
CA PHE A 39 -3.28 15.90 12.48
C PHE A 39 -3.80 16.12 11.06
N ARG A 40 -3.10 16.95 10.28
CA ARG A 40 -3.43 17.20 8.88
C ARG A 40 -2.16 17.12 8.08
N GLY A 41 -2.18 16.29 7.04
CA GLY A 41 -1.09 16.18 6.08
C GLY A 41 -1.64 16.26 4.67
N ARG A 42 -0.88 16.85 3.75
CA ARG A 42 -1.24 16.86 2.32
C ARG A 42 -0.32 15.90 1.60
N TYR A 43 -0.88 14.80 1.12
CA TYR A 43 -0.13 13.69 0.53
C TYR A 43 -0.72 13.33 -0.83
N SER A 44 0.14 13.19 -1.83
CA SER A 44 -0.26 12.59 -3.11
C SER A 44 -0.57 11.11 -2.97
N ALA A 45 0.13 10.42 -2.06
CA ALA A 45 -0.17 9.03 -1.71
C ALA A 45 0.20 8.72 -0.25
N LEU A 46 -0.49 7.74 0.33
CA LEU A 46 -0.09 7.07 1.56
C LEU A 46 0.52 5.71 1.23
N ILE A 47 1.63 5.37 1.87
CA ILE A 47 2.34 4.10 1.70
C ILE A 47 2.38 3.39 3.05
N ILE A 48 1.92 2.14 3.07
CA ILE A 48 1.93 1.26 4.25
C ILE A 48 2.83 0.06 3.95
N PRO A 49 4.04 -0.01 4.53
CA PRO A 49 4.99 -1.11 4.33
C PRO A 49 4.50 -2.49 4.81
N ALA A 50 5.21 -3.52 4.36
CA ALA A 50 4.93 -4.90 4.74
C ALA A 50 5.10 -5.11 6.26
N GLY A 51 4.26 -5.95 6.85
CA GLY A 51 4.30 -6.25 8.27
C GLY A 51 3.50 -5.29 9.16
N PHE A 52 2.69 -4.39 8.58
CA PHE A 52 1.94 -3.37 9.33
C PHE A 52 0.98 -3.94 10.40
N ALA A 53 0.55 -5.19 10.24
CA ALA A 53 -0.35 -5.87 11.16
C ALA A 53 0.37 -6.81 12.14
N ASN A 54 1.68 -7.03 11.95
CA ASN A 54 2.47 -7.89 12.83
C ASN A 54 2.91 -7.09 14.08
N PRO A 55 2.41 -7.42 15.28
CA PRO A 55 2.72 -6.65 16.50
C PRO A 55 4.20 -6.73 16.92
N SER A 56 4.96 -7.70 16.41
CA SER A 56 6.40 -7.78 16.62
C SER A 56 7.18 -6.72 15.83
N TYR A 57 6.56 -6.11 14.81
CA TYR A 57 7.20 -5.12 13.93
C TYR A 57 6.57 -3.73 14.04
N SER A 58 5.26 -3.63 14.26
CA SER A 58 4.55 -2.36 14.17
C SER A 58 3.32 -2.30 15.06
N ARG A 59 2.98 -1.09 15.54
CA ARG A 59 1.72 -0.77 16.22
C ARG A 59 0.74 -0.01 15.31
N LEU A 60 0.95 -0.06 14.00
CA LEU A 60 0.22 0.75 13.03
C LEU A 60 -1.23 0.32 12.85
N LEU A 61 -1.50 -0.98 12.83
CA LEU A 61 -2.85 -1.50 12.58
C LEU A 61 -3.94 -0.93 13.52
N PRO A 62 -3.78 -0.88 14.87
CA PRO A 62 -4.75 -0.21 15.73
C PRO A 62 -5.02 1.25 15.31
N ALA A 63 -4.00 1.98 14.89
CA ALA A 63 -4.14 3.36 14.42
C ALA A 63 -4.83 3.46 13.05
N LEU A 64 -4.58 2.51 12.14
CA LEU A 64 -5.29 2.38 10.86
C LEU A 64 -6.79 2.17 11.10
N ARG A 65 -7.16 1.29 12.03
CA ARG A 65 -8.57 1.05 12.42
C ARG A 65 -9.22 2.28 13.02
N ALA A 66 -8.56 2.91 13.99
CA ALA A 66 -9.05 4.14 14.62
C ALA A 66 -9.24 5.28 13.59
N SER A 67 -8.45 5.27 12.52
CA SER A 67 -8.47 6.29 11.46
C SER A 67 -9.20 5.84 10.20
N SER A 68 -9.86 4.68 10.20
CA SER A 68 -10.51 4.08 9.02
C SER A 68 -11.52 5.03 8.35
N GLY A 69 -12.28 5.79 9.14
CA GLY A 69 -13.19 6.82 8.62
C GLY A 69 -12.48 7.97 7.91
N ARG A 70 -11.30 8.38 8.38
CA ARG A 70 -10.46 9.42 7.75
C ARG A 70 -9.79 8.89 6.48
N ILE A 71 -9.27 7.67 6.54
CA ILE A 71 -8.71 6.94 5.40
C ILE A 71 -9.75 6.83 4.28
N ARG A 72 -10.97 6.39 4.60
CA ARG A 72 -12.07 6.32 3.64
C ARG A 72 -12.34 7.68 3.00
N LYS A 73 -12.44 8.76 3.79
CA LYS A 73 -12.65 10.12 3.26
C LYS A 73 -11.51 10.58 2.35
N TYR A 74 -10.26 10.33 2.74
CA TYR A 74 -9.08 10.66 1.96
C TYR A 74 -9.10 9.98 0.59
N VAL A 75 -9.31 8.66 0.55
CA VAL A 75 -9.35 7.93 -0.73
C VAL A 75 -10.58 8.34 -1.55
N SER A 76 -11.77 8.41 -0.93
CA SER A 76 -12.99 8.84 -1.63
C SER A 76 -12.88 10.22 -2.26
N GLY A 77 -12.06 11.12 -1.71
CA GLY A 77 -11.80 12.45 -2.26
C GLY A 77 -10.75 12.51 -3.38
N GLY A 78 -10.08 11.40 -3.73
CA GLY A 78 -8.99 11.42 -4.72
C GLY A 78 -7.61 11.04 -4.18
N GLY A 79 -7.53 10.69 -2.90
CA GLY A 79 -6.31 10.18 -2.28
C GLY A 79 -5.94 8.78 -2.77
N ARG A 80 -4.65 8.46 -2.71
CA ARG A 80 -4.10 7.19 -3.18
C ARG A 80 -3.46 6.40 -2.06
N ILE A 81 -3.65 5.09 -2.01
CA ILE A 81 -3.03 4.20 -1.02
C ILE A 81 -2.29 3.06 -1.70
N LEU A 82 -1.02 2.88 -1.33
CA LEU A 82 -0.27 1.66 -1.59
C LEU A 82 -0.06 0.93 -0.25
N VAL A 83 -0.53 -0.30 -0.15
CA VAL A 83 -0.41 -1.14 1.05
C VAL A 83 0.25 -2.47 0.69
N PHE A 84 1.21 -2.87 1.52
CA PHE A 84 1.91 -4.14 1.40
C PHE A 84 1.34 -5.21 2.33
N GLY A 85 1.82 -6.44 2.18
CA GLY A 85 1.41 -7.61 2.95
C GLY A 85 1.38 -7.39 4.47
N ALA A 86 0.40 -7.98 5.14
CA ALA A 86 0.21 -7.77 6.57
C ALA A 86 1.34 -8.39 7.43
N GLY A 87 2.10 -9.34 6.88
CA GLY A 87 3.23 -10.00 7.53
C GLY A 87 2.85 -10.90 8.71
N ILE A 88 1.57 -11.27 8.82
CA ILE A 88 1.04 -12.21 9.80
C ILE A 88 -0.29 -12.80 9.29
N ASP A 89 -0.55 -14.07 9.57
CA ASP A 89 -1.80 -14.73 9.16
C ASP A 89 -2.96 -14.29 10.05
N ARG A 90 -3.71 -13.28 9.59
CA ARG A 90 -4.76 -12.66 10.40
C ARG A 90 -5.90 -12.12 9.54
N HIS A 91 -7.07 -12.73 9.69
CA HIS A 91 -8.25 -12.46 8.85
C HIS A 91 -8.73 -11.00 8.85
N ASP A 92 -8.54 -10.29 9.96
CA ASP A 92 -8.99 -8.92 10.19
C ASP A 92 -7.90 -7.88 9.89
N ALA A 93 -6.76 -8.25 9.30
CA ALA A 93 -5.65 -7.33 9.00
C ALA A 93 -6.04 -6.14 8.10
N TYR A 94 -7.09 -6.28 7.29
CA TYR A 94 -7.52 -5.27 6.32
C TYR A 94 -8.92 -4.70 6.63
N ASP A 95 -9.47 -4.94 7.81
CA ASP A 95 -10.81 -4.47 8.21
C ASP A 95 -10.97 -2.93 8.28
N TRP A 96 -9.86 -2.20 8.21
CA TRP A 96 -9.80 -0.74 8.14
C TRP A 96 -9.93 -0.19 6.71
N MET A 97 -9.84 -1.05 5.69
CA MET A 97 -9.90 -0.65 4.29
C MET A 97 -11.28 -0.11 3.88
N PRO A 98 -11.33 0.71 2.82
CA PRO A 98 -12.61 1.21 2.31
C PRO A 98 -13.50 0.14 1.65
N PHE A 99 -12.98 -1.06 1.38
CA PHE A 99 -13.69 -2.18 0.79
C PHE A 99 -13.22 -3.52 1.41
N PRO A 100 -14.01 -4.61 1.27
CA PRO A 100 -13.64 -5.91 1.81
C PRO A 100 -12.35 -6.46 1.18
N VAL A 101 -11.39 -6.82 2.02
CA VAL A 101 -10.16 -7.55 1.68
C VAL A 101 -9.82 -8.49 2.83
N THR A 102 -9.41 -9.70 2.50
CA THR A 102 -8.81 -10.66 3.43
C THR A 102 -7.42 -11.01 2.93
N TYR A 103 -6.56 -11.44 3.84
CA TYR A 103 -5.19 -11.80 3.54
C TYR A 103 -4.83 -13.09 4.24
N ARG A 104 -4.03 -13.90 3.55
CA ARG A 104 -3.43 -15.11 4.08
C ARG A 104 -1.93 -15.01 3.97
N HIS A 105 -1.23 -15.18 5.09
CA HIS A 105 0.23 -15.16 5.11
C HIS A 105 0.78 -16.52 4.70
N GLU A 106 1.41 -16.58 3.53
CA GLU A 106 1.94 -17.80 2.94
C GLU A 106 3.07 -17.39 2.00
N LYS A 107 4.32 -17.65 2.41
CA LYS A 107 5.48 -17.30 1.59
C LYS A 107 5.47 -18.11 0.31
N GLN A 108 5.61 -17.43 -0.81
CA GLN A 108 5.64 -18.06 -2.12
C GLN A 108 6.56 -17.31 -3.07
N LYS A 109 7.03 -18.02 -4.09
CA LYS A 109 7.85 -17.51 -5.18
C LYS A 109 7.36 -18.10 -6.48
N GLY A 110 7.35 -17.32 -7.55
CA GLY A 110 6.98 -17.85 -8.86
C GLY A 110 6.94 -16.79 -9.94
N VAL A 111 6.35 -17.18 -11.07
CA VAL A 111 6.14 -16.30 -12.21
C VAL A 111 4.98 -15.37 -11.90
N LEU A 112 5.25 -14.06 -11.94
CA LEU A 112 4.25 -13.02 -11.81
C LEU A 112 3.51 -12.84 -13.14
N GLU A 113 2.23 -13.17 -13.13
CA GLU A 113 1.34 -13.03 -14.28
C GLU A 113 0.50 -11.76 -14.12
N CYS A 114 0.79 -10.74 -14.94
CA CYS A 114 0.03 -9.49 -14.96
C CYS A 114 -1.18 -9.57 -15.91
N SER A 115 -2.30 -9.04 -15.44
CA SER A 115 -3.56 -8.96 -16.17
C SER A 115 -3.51 -7.81 -17.18
N GLY A 116 -2.89 -8.04 -18.33
CA GLY A 116 -2.83 -7.08 -19.45
C GLY A 116 -1.96 -5.85 -19.19
N SER A 117 -2.20 -4.77 -19.94
CA SER A 117 -1.44 -3.51 -19.90
C SER A 117 -1.89 -2.56 -18.78
N HIS A 118 -2.35 -3.08 -17.64
CA HIS A 118 -2.80 -2.26 -16.52
C HIS A 118 -1.61 -1.47 -15.96
N TRP A 119 -1.73 -0.15 -15.77
CA TRP A 119 -0.60 0.70 -15.37
C TRP A 119 0.06 0.23 -14.05
N CYS A 120 -0.71 -0.26 -13.07
CA CYS A 120 -0.17 -0.90 -11.86
C CYS A 120 0.79 -2.07 -12.11
N SER A 121 0.84 -2.66 -13.31
CA SER A 121 1.84 -3.68 -13.64
C SER A 121 3.26 -3.10 -13.67
N THR A 122 3.43 -1.78 -13.78
CA THR A 122 4.73 -1.12 -13.68
C THR A 122 5.30 -1.13 -12.27
N LEU A 123 4.47 -1.47 -11.26
CA LEU A 123 4.87 -1.47 -9.84
C LEU A 123 6.14 -2.28 -9.58
N PHE A 124 6.40 -3.34 -10.35
CA PHE A 124 7.61 -4.17 -10.22
C PHE A 124 8.37 -4.34 -11.54
N ALA A 125 8.27 -3.37 -12.46
CA ALA A 125 8.89 -3.44 -13.79
C ALA A 125 10.43 -3.53 -13.78
N GLU A 126 11.09 -3.18 -12.67
CA GLU A 126 12.54 -3.27 -12.50
C GLU A 126 13.02 -4.67 -12.07
N TYR A 127 12.10 -5.62 -11.86
CA TYR A 127 12.38 -6.96 -11.36
C TYR A 127 12.13 -8.04 -12.40
N ASP A 128 12.81 -9.18 -12.28
CA ASP A 128 12.57 -10.35 -13.11
C ASP A 128 11.24 -11.00 -12.69
N PRO A 129 10.19 -10.96 -13.56
CA PRO A 129 8.88 -11.48 -13.23
C PRO A 129 8.88 -12.99 -12.97
N SER A 130 9.91 -13.73 -13.40
CA SER A 130 10.02 -15.17 -13.13
C SER A 130 10.47 -15.52 -11.71
N SER A 131 10.85 -14.52 -10.91
CA SER A 131 11.53 -14.71 -9.62
C SER A 131 10.94 -13.90 -8.46
N ILE A 132 9.72 -13.39 -8.60
CA ILE A 132 9.05 -12.53 -7.62
C ILE A 132 8.70 -13.30 -6.34
N GLU A 133 8.94 -12.66 -5.20
CA GLU A 133 8.64 -13.21 -3.87
C GLU A 133 7.46 -12.49 -3.21
N CYS A 134 6.52 -13.27 -2.66
CA CYS A 134 5.36 -12.77 -1.94
C CYS A 134 5.31 -13.34 -0.51
N ASP A 135 4.78 -12.58 0.44
CA ASP A 135 4.50 -13.07 1.81
C ASP A 135 3.08 -13.60 2.02
N GLY A 136 2.26 -13.59 0.99
CA GLY A 136 0.88 -14.03 1.08
C GLY A 136 0.13 -13.90 -0.23
N PHE A 137 -1.19 -13.89 -0.10
CA PHE A 137 -2.15 -13.62 -1.17
C PHE A 137 -3.49 -13.11 -0.60
N PHE A 138 -4.37 -12.63 -1.49
CA PHE A 138 -5.69 -12.11 -1.16
C PHE A 138 -6.80 -13.10 -1.54
N PRO A 139 -7.27 -13.98 -0.64
CA PRO A 139 -8.27 -15.00 -1.00
C PRO A 139 -9.67 -14.45 -1.25
N VAL A 140 -10.04 -13.33 -0.61
CA VAL A 140 -11.33 -12.67 -0.78
C VAL A 140 -11.10 -11.17 -0.82
N HIS A 141 -11.53 -10.52 -1.90
CA HIS A 141 -11.47 -9.06 -2.04
C HIS A 141 -12.52 -8.54 -3.01
N ALA A 142 -12.85 -7.25 -2.90
CA ALA A 142 -13.71 -6.55 -3.85
C ALA A 142 -12.93 -5.78 -4.94
N GLY A 143 -11.60 -5.76 -4.88
CA GLY A 143 -10.76 -5.13 -5.91
C GLY A 143 -10.64 -5.95 -7.20
N GLY A 144 -10.21 -5.32 -8.29
CA GLY A 144 -9.80 -6.01 -9.51
C GLY A 144 -8.40 -6.61 -9.36
N VAL A 145 -8.21 -7.83 -9.86
CA VAL A 145 -6.91 -8.49 -9.83
C VAL A 145 -6.03 -7.91 -10.92
N VAL A 146 -4.85 -7.43 -10.54
CA VAL A 146 -3.83 -6.91 -11.45
C VAL A 146 -2.76 -7.97 -11.71
N ALA A 147 -2.32 -8.71 -10.70
CA ALA A 147 -1.31 -9.75 -10.88
C ALA A 147 -1.52 -10.96 -9.98
N ARG A 148 -1.08 -12.12 -10.50
CA ARG A 148 -1.14 -13.43 -9.83
C ARG A 148 0.22 -14.12 -9.81
N ILE A 149 0.37 -15.04 -8.86
CA ILE A 149 1.34 -16.14 -8.95
C ILE A 149 0.52 -17.44 -8.92
N GLY A 150 0.48 -18.14 -10.05
CA GLY A 150 -0.42 -19.29 -10.23
C GLY A 150 -1.89 -18.88 -10.06
N ASP A 151 -2.60 -19.51 -9.12
CA ASP A 151 -4.00 -19.22 -8.79
C ASP A 151 -4.16 -18.17 -7.66
N ARG A 152 -3.07 -17.56 -7.21
CA ARG A 152 -3.05 -16.66 -6.06
C ARG A 152 -3.04 -15.20 -6.49
N ASP A 153 -4.02 -14.43 -6.02
CA ASP A 153 -4.09 -12.98 -6.23
C ASP A 153 -3.09 -12.27 -5.31
N VAL A 154 -2.06 -11.64 -5.89
CA VAL A 154 -0.95 -11.02 -5.15
C VAL A 154 -0.87 -9.51 -5.31
N LEU A 155 -1.57 -8.96 -6.30
CA LEU A 155 -1.71 -7.53 -6.53
C LEU A 155 -3.14 -7.23 -6.95
N ILE A 156 -3.82 -6.39 -6.17
CA ILE A 156 -5.19 -5.96 -6.42
C ILE A 156 -5.27 -4.44 -6.48
N HIS A 157 -6.19 -3.94 -7.30
CA HIS A 157 -6.45 -2.52 -7.48
C HIS A 157 -7.95 -2.25 -7.33
N ALA A 158 -8.32 -1.22 -6.57
CA ALA A 158 -9.70 -0.82 -6.38
C ALA A 158 -9.85 0.70 -6.47
N LEU A 159 -10.83 1.15 -7.25
CA LEU A 159 -11.30 2.53 -7.26
C LEU A 159 -12.27 2.76 -6.12
N VAL A 160 -12.13 3.87 -5.40
CA VAL A 160 -12.98 4.25 -4.28
C VAL A 160 -13.26 5.74 -4.36
N GLY A 161 -14.48 6.10 -4.78
CA GLY A 161 -14.79 7.50 -5.11
C GLY A 161 -13.88 7.99 -6.22
N ASP A 162 -13.21 9.12 -5.99
CA ASP A 162 -12.29 9.73 -6.95
C ASP A 162 -10.84 9.23 -6.81
N GLY A 163 -10.55 8.38 -5.82
CA GLY A 163 -9.22 7.86 -5.53
C GLY A 163 -9.09 6.35 -5.72
N GLU A 164 -7.96 5.81 -5.29
CA GLU A 164 -7.59 4.42 -5.55
C GLU A 164 -6.78 3.79 -4.41
N VAL A 165 -6.91 2.47 -4.30
CA VAL A 165 -6.13 1.62 -3.39
C VAL A 165 -5.48 0.51 -4.19
N ILE A 166 -4.17 0.36 -4.02
CA ILE A 166 -3.37 -0.74 -4.54
C ILE A 166 -2.87 -1.54 -3.35
N ALA A 167 -3.23 -2.82 -3.30
CA ALA A 167 -2.76 -3.74 -2.26
C ALA A 167 -1.92 -4.83 -2.89
N THR A 168 -0.75 -5.08 -2.31
CA THR A 168 0.22 -6.07 -2.82
C THR A 168 0.76 -6.93 -1.69
N THR A 169 1.03 -8.20 -1.97
CA THR A 169 1.75 -9.11 -1.06
C THR A 169 3.21 -9.33 -1.50
N ILE A 170 3.61 -8.70 -2.60
CA ILE A 170 4.94 -8.75 -3.21
C ILE A 170 5.93 -8.02 -2.28
N HIS A 171 7.11 -8.61 -2.07
CA HIS A 171 8.10 -8.16 -1.07
C HIS A 171 9.15 -7.17 -1.60
N GLU A 172 9.14 -6.95 -2.90
CA GLU A 172 10.01 -6.04 -3.62
C GLU A 172 9.60 -4.58 -3.39
N TYR A 173 10.55 -3.66 -3.54
CA TYR A 173 10.21 -2.24 -3.53
C TYR A 173 9.49 -1.85 -4.84
N PRO A 174 8.61 -0.84 -4.81
CA PRO A 174 8.01 -0.29 -6.02
C PRO A 174 9.09 0.22 -7.00
N SER A 175 8.88 0.06 -8.30
CA SER A 175 9.74 0.68 -9.32
C SER A 175 9.69 2.21 -9.22
N ARG A 176 10.76 2.86 -9.66
CA ARG A 176 10.86 4.32 -9.68
C ARG A 176 9.80 4.94 -10.58
N ASP A 177 9.55 4.33 -11.73
CA ASP A 177 8.57 4.82 -12.71
C ASP A 177 7.15 4.77 -12.14
N PHE A 178 6.79 3.67 -11.48
CA PHE A 178 5.53 3.57 -10.77
C PHE A 178 5.42 4.65 -9.69
N LEU A 179 6.44 4.82 -8.85
CA LEU A 179 6.42 5.81 -7.77
C LEU A 179 6.27 7.23 -8.29
N ASN A 180 6.92 7.53 -9.40
CA ASN A 180 6.78 8.82 -10.06
C ASN A 180 5.33 9.05 -10.49
N GLU A 181 4.70 8.10 -11.17
CA GLU A 181 3.30 8.23 -11.61
C GLU A 181 2.31 8.25 -10.42
N PHE A 182 2.48 7.34 -9.48
CA PHE A 182 1.57 7.15 -8.36
C PHE A 182 1.60 8.32 -7.38
N CYS A 183 2.79 8.89 -7.13
CA CYS A 183 2.94 10.04 -6.24
C CYS A 183 2.90 11.38 -6.97
N GLN A 184 2.66 11.40 -8.30
CA GLN A 184 2.41 12.63 -9.06
C GLN A 184 1.00 13.20 -8.74
N ASP A 185 0.91 14.53 -8.79
CA ASP A 185 -0.25 15.37 -8.41
C ASP A 185 -0.62 15.42 -6.93
N SER A 186 -0.76 16.66 -6.43
CA SER A 186 -1.17 16.95 -5.04
C SER A 186 -2.68 17.06 -4.93
N ARG A 187 -3.38 15.93 -4.92
CA ARG A 187 -4.85 15.98 -4.99
C ARG A 187 -5.50 16.20 -3.64
N GLU A 188 -5.12 15.51 -2.57
CA GLU A 188 -5.97 15.55 -1.36
C GLU A 188 -5.27 15.82 -0.03
N THR A 189 -6.04 16.39 0.90
CA THR A 189 -5.63 16.57 2.29
C THR A 189 -6.09 15.36 3.10
N PHE A 190 -5.14 14.65 3.71
CA PHE A 190 -5.45 13.68 4.75
C PHE A 190 -5.85 14.46 6.01
N LEU A 191 -7.17 14.61 6.19
CA LEU A 191 -7.82 15.26 7.32
C LEU A 191 -8.09 14.30 8.45
#